data_AF-A0A963LN10-F1
#
_entry.id   AF-A0A963LN10-F1
#
_cell.length_a   1.000
_cell.length_b   1.000
_cell.length_c   1.000
_cell.angle_alpha   90.00
_cell.angle_beta   90.00
_cell.angle_gamma   90.00
#
_symmetry.space_group_name_H-M   'P 1'
#
loop_
_entity.id
_entity.type
_entity.pdbx_description
1 polymer ?
#
loop_
_entity_poly.entity_id
_entity_poly.type
_entity_poly.pdbx_seq_one_letter_code
_entity_poly.pdbx_strand_id
1 'polypeptide(L)'
;MNSGVNPHGGPDADGVPRHDLSTNANACGPYPEALHALQSADARHYPDPAYTALTIQLAAWHGVAPERILPAASGSEFIQRISAAVALQAGAAGAAVWQPAHAYGDYARAARAAGLV
;
A
#
# COMPACT_ATOMS: atom_id res chain seq x y z
N MET A 1 3.90 21.55 -21.74
CA MET A 1 2.54 21.55 -21.17
C MET A 1 2.49 20.45 -20.12
N ASN A 2 2.76 20.79 -18.86
CA ASN A 2 2.72 19.85 -17.75
C ASN A 2 1.33 20.00 -17.11
N SER A 3 0.32 19.33 -17.67
CA SER A 3 -0.95 19.19 -16.96
C SER A 3 -0.61 18.43 -15.69
N GLY A 4 -0.60 19.09 -14.53
CA GLY A 4 -0.25 18.53 -13.22
C GLY A 4 -1.18 17.40 -12.72
N VAL A 5 -1.89 16.75 -13.65
CA VAL A 5 -2.72 15.59 -13.45
C VAL A 5 -1.83 14.36 -13.65
N ASN A 6 -1.59 13.62 -12.58
CA ASN A 6 -1.10 12.25 -12.73
C ASN A 6 -2.23 11.45 -13.37
N PRO A 7 -2.08 10.95 -14.62
CA PRO A 7 -3.11 10.12 -15.21
C PRO A 7 -3.26 8.87 -14.33
N HIS A 8 -4.46 8.67 -13.79
CA HIS A 8 -4.81 7.48 -13.03
C HIS A 8 -6.00 6.80 -13.69
N GLY A 9 -6.13 5.49 -13.49
CA GLY A 9 -7.33 4.78 -13.89
C GLY A 9 -8.54 5.18 -13.05
N GLY A 10 -9.72 4.78 -13.51
CA GLY A 10 -11.00 4.94 -12.85
C GLY A 10 -11.96 5.85 -13.63
N PRO A 11 -13.12 6.16 -13.02
CA PRO A 11 -14.13 7.04 -13.60
C PRO A 11 -13.60 8.45 -13.85
N ASP A 12 -14.13 9.11 -14.87
CA ASP A 12 -13.86 10.49 -15.21
C ASP A 12 -15.17 11.29 -15.40
N ALA A 13 -15.11 12.40 -16.14
CA ALA A 13 -16.28 13.24 -16.41
C ALA A 13 -17.42 12.50 -17.13
N ASP A 14 -17.13 11.41 -17.82
CA ASP A 14 -18.11 10.59 -18.55
C ASP A 14 -18.71 9.46 -17.68
N GLY A 15 -18.29 9.35 -16.42
CA GLY A 15 -18.86 8.45 -15.42
C GLY A 15 -18.11 7.12 -15.26
N VAL A 16 -18.75 6.16 -14.57
CA VAL A 16 -18.15 4.84 -14.29
C VAL A 16 -18.25 3.95 -15.54
N PRO A 17 -17.14 3.46 -16.09
CA PRO A 17 -17.18 2.57 -17.23
C PRO A 17 -17.85 1.24 -16.87
N ARG A 18 -18.63 0.67 -17.80
CA ARG A 18 -19.26 -0.66 -17.62
C ARG A 18 -18.22 -1.75 -17.33
N HIS A 19 -17.03 -1.63 -17.90
CA HIS A 19 -15.89 -2.51 -17.70
C HIS A 19 -14.68 -1.66 -17.35
N ASP A 20 -14.37 -1.50 -16.07
CA ASP A 20 -13.16 -0.79 -15.64
C ASP A 20 -11.95 -1.74 -15.70
N LEU A 21 -11.06 -1.50 -16.66
CA LEU A 21 -9.79 -2.24 -16.83
C LEU A 21 -8.56 -1.37 -16.55
N SER A 22 -8.76 -0.20 -15.94
CA SER A 22 -7.73 0.84 -15.84
C SER A 22 -6.93 0.83 -14.53
N THR A 23 -7.39 0.07 -13.53
CA THR A 23 -6.86 0.11 -12.14
C THR A 23 -6.30 -1.22 -11.64
N ASN A 24 -6.24 -2.26 -12.48
CA ASN A 24 -5.86 -3.64 -12.09
C ASN A 24 -6.76 -4.23 -10.97
N ALA A 25 -7.99 -3.75 -10.82
CA ALA A 25 -8.94 -4.30 -9.85
C ALA A 25 -9.27 -5.77 -10.16
N ASN A 26 -9.49 -6.56 -9.11
CA ASN A 26 -9.94 -7.94 -9.26
C ASN A 26 -11.45 -7.97 -9.60
N ALA A 27 -11.78 -8.47 -10.79
CA ALA A 27 -13.16 -8.55 -11.28
C ALA A 27 -14.01 -9.65 -10.61
N CYS A 28 -13.40 -10.60 -9.88
CA CYS A 28 -14.11 -11.71 -9.24
C CYS A 28 -14.84 -11.32 -7.95
N GLY A 29 -14.61 -10.11 -7.43
CA GLY A 29 -15.08 -9.69 -6.10
C GLY A 29 -14.26 -10.29 -4.95
N PRO A 30 -14.61 -9.95 -3.70
CA PRO A 30 -13.89 -10.45 -2.53
C PRO A 30 -14.19 -11.93 -2.28
N TYR A 31 -13.27 -12.60 -1.58
CA TYR A 31 -13.50 -13.94 -1.05
C TYR A 31 -14.73 -13.93 -0.10
N PRO A 32 -15.76 -14.79 -0.32
CA PRO A 32 -17.02 -14.70 0.41
C PRO A 32 -16.89 -14.75 1.95
N GLU A 33 -15.98 -15.57 2.46
CA GLU A 33 -15.75 -15.72 3.89
C GLU A 33 -15.09 -14.47 4.49
N ALA A 34 -14.24 -13.78 3.71
CA ALA A 34 -13.70 -12.48 4.13
C ALA A 34 -14.79 -11.41 4.18
N LEU A 35 -15.74 -11.42 3.23
CA LEU A 35 -16.89 -10.52 3.26
C LEU A 35 -17.79 -10.79 4.48
N HIS A 36 -18.05 -12.07 4.78
CA HIS A 36 -18.84 -12.46 5.96
C HIS A 36 -18.15 -12.06 7.28
N ALA A 37 -16.83 -12.26 7.38
CA ALA A 37 -16.04 -11.84 8.54
C ALA A 37 -16.09 -10.32 8.73
N LEU A 38 -15.99 -9.55 7.63
CA LEU A 38 -16.10 -8.10 7.70
C LEU A 38 -17.50 -7.63 8.13
N GLN A 39 -18.55 -8.25 7.60
CA GLN A 39 -19.94 -7.91 7.96
C GLN A 39 -20.28 -8.22 9.43
N SER A 40 -19.59 -9.19 10.04
CA SER A 40 -19.79 -9.58 11.44
C SER A 40 -18.81 -8.92 12.42
N ALA A 41 -17.85 -8.12 11.93
CA ALA A 41 -16.86 -7.48 12.77
C ALA A 41 -17.47 -6.42 13.70
N ASP A 42 -17.10 -6.46 14.99
CA ASP A 42 -17.49 -5.43 15.95
C ASP A 42 -16.62 -4.19 15.82
N ALA A 43 -17.10 -3.19 15.06
CA ALA A 43 -16.40 -1.93 14.84
C ALA A 43 -16.49 -0.92 15.99
N ARG A 44 -17.09 -1.26 17.14
CA ARG A 44 -17.20 -0.35 18.30
C ARG A 44 -15.91 -0.21 19.09
N HIS A 45 -14.98 -1.15 18.92
CA HIS A 45 -13.72 -1.21 19.64
C HIS A 45 -12.55 -1.04 18.67
N TYR A 46 -11.48 -0.42 19.14
CA TYR A 46 -10.22 -0.43 18.39
C TYR A 46 -9.71 -1.87 18.26
N PRO A 47 -9.14 -2.24 17.10
CA PRO A 47 -8.55 -3.57 16.92
C PRO A 47 -7.30 -3.73 17.78
N ASP A 48 -6.82 -4.97 17.90
CA ASP A 48 -5.48 -5.24 18.45
C ASP A 48 -4.44 -4.41 17.67
N PRO A 49 -3.76 -3.43 18.31
CA PRO A 49 -2.84 -2.54 17.63
C PRO A 49 -1.59 -3.27 17.09
N ALA A 50 -1.28 -4.46 17.62
CA ALA A 50 -0.18 -5.29 17.13
C ALA A 50 -0.59 -6.25 16.00
N TYR A 51 -1.90 -6.34 15.71
CA TYR A 51 -2.46 -7.29 14.74
C TYR A 51 -1.96 -8.73 14.96
N THR A 52 -1.83 -9.15 16.22
CA THR A 52 -1.08 -10.34 16.66
C THR A 52 -1.50 -11.60 15.92
N ALA A 53 -2.81 -11.85 15.82
CA ALA A 53 -3.35 -13.04 15.15
C ALA A 53 -3.03 -13.05 13.65
N LEU A 54 -3.13 -11.90 12.98
CA LEU A 54 -2.80 -11.77 11.57
C LEU A 54 -1.29 -11.95 11.34
N THR A 55 -0.46 -11.32 12.18
CA THR A 55 0.99 -11.41 12.13
C THR A 55 1.47 -12.85 12.25
N ILE A 56 0.95 -13.63 13.21
CA ILE A 56 1.30 -15.05 13.37
C ILE A 56 0.91 -15.87 12.13
N GLN A 57 -0.30 -15.67 11.60
CA GLN A 57 -0.76 -16.42 10.43
C GLN A 57 0.06 -16.11 9.18
N LEU A 58 0.36 -14.83 8.93
CA LEU A 58 1.20 -14.42 7.80
C LEU A 58 2.65 -14.91 7.97
N ALA A 59 3.19 -14.85 9.18
CA ALA A 59 4.54 -15.35 9.47
C ALA A 59 4.66 -16.84 9.18
N ALA A 60 3.68 -17.63 9.63
CA ALA A 60 3.60 -19.06 9.35
C ALA A 60 3.46 -19.33 7.84
N TRP A 61 2.59 -18.60 7.16
CA TRP A 61 2.39 -18.70 5.71
C TRP A 61 3.67 -18.39 4.91
N HIS A 62 4.41 -17.35 5.31
CA HIS A 62 5.65 -16.95 4.66
C HIS A 62 6.89 -17.70 5.14
N GLY A 63 6.79 -18.54 6.18
CA GLY A 63 7.93 -19.26 6.76
C GLY A 63 8.96 -18.36 7.44
N VAL A 64 8.53 -17.24 8.03
CA VAL A 64 9.40 -16.26 8.70
C VAL A 64 9.03 -16.09 10.17
N ALA A 65 9.93 -15.50 10.96
CA ALA A 65 9.61 -15.12 12.33
C ALA A 65 8.55 -13.99 12.34
N PRO A 66 7.63 -13.93 13.34
CA PRO A 66 6.58 -12.92 13.40
C PRO A 66 7.07 -11.46 13.32
N GLU A 67 8.26 -11.17 13.84
CA GLU A 67 8.88 -9.83 13.84
C GLU A 67 9.28 -9.37 12.42
N ARG A 68 9.24 -10.26 11.43
CA ARG A 68 9.46 -9.94 10.01
C ARG A 68 8.18 -9.49 9.30
N ILE A 69 7.03 -9.57 9.95
CA ILE A 69 5.74 -9.12 9.40
C ILE A 69 5.42 -7.73 9.95
N LEU A 70 5.22 -6.77 9.06
CA LEU A 70 4.77 -5.43 9.40
C LEU A 70 3.48 -5.12 8.64
N PRO A 71 2.32 -5.17 9.30
CA PRO A 71 1.07 -4.75 8.67
C PRO A 71 1.09 -3.27 8.27
N ALA A 72 0.61 -3.00 7.06
CA ALA A 72 0.42 -1.67 6.52
C ALA A 72 -1.04 -1.49 6.10
N ALA A 73 -1.50 -0.24 6.04
CA ALA A 73 -2.88 0.04 5.64
C ALA A 73 -3.13 -0.30 4.16
N SER A 74 -2.09 -0.14 3.33
CA SER A 74 -2.05 -0.54 1.93
C SER A 74 -0.61 -0.58 1.43
N GLY A 75 -0.39 -1.09 0.22
CA GLY A 75 0.91 -0.96 -0.46
C GLY A 75 1.32 0.51 -0.68
N SER A 76 0.37 1.38 -1.06
CA SER A 76 0.64 2.81 -1.30
C SER A 76 1.07 3.54 -0.02
N GLU A 77 0.42 3.24 1.10
CA GLU A 77 0.81 3.81 2.38
C GLU A 77 2.17 3.27 2.84
N PHE A 78 2.41 1.96 2.68
CA PHE A 78 3.69 1.37 3.05
C PHE A 78 4.87 1.97 2.30
N ILE A 79 4.71 2.29 1.00
CA ILE A 79 5.74 2.98 0.20
C ILE A 79 6.15 4.30 0.85
N GLN A 80 5.19 5.10 1.32
CA GLN A 80 5.49 6.35 2.03
C GLN A 80 6.22 6.08 3.35
N ARG A 81 5.71 5.13 4.14
CA ARG A 81 6.25 4.79 5.46
C ARG A 81 7.69 4.28 5.38
N ILE A 82 7.98 3.37 4.46
CA ILE A 82 9.32 2.79 4.32
C ILE A 82 10.33 3.81 3.77
N SER A 83 9.92 4.68 2.84
CA SER A 83 10.79 5.78 2.36
C SER A 83 11.15 6.73 3.50
N ALA A 84 10.19 7.15 4.33
CA ALA A 84 10.47 7.99 5.49
C ALA A 84 11.41 7.29 6.49
N ALA A 85 11.18 6.01 6.78
CA ALA A 85 12.03 5.24 7.69
C ALA A 85 13.48 5.15 7.20
N VAL A 86 13.68 4.91 5.90
CA VAL A 86 15.03 4.85 5.28
C VAL A 86 15.74 6.21 5.37
N ALA A 87 15.05 7.31 5.08
CA ALA A 87 15.62 8.65 5.18
C ALA A 87 16.05 8.98 6.62
N LEU A 88 15.21 8.66 7.60
CA LEU A 88 15.52 8.85 9.02
C LEU A 88 16.72 8.00 9.46
N GLN A 89 16.77 6.74 9.02
CA GLN A 89 17.87 5.83 9.33
C GLN A 89 19.21 6.30 8.74
N ALA A 90 19.18 6.89 7.53
CA ALA A 90 20.38 7.40 6.86
C ALA A 90 20.94 8.67 7.51
N GLY A 91 20.08 9.51 8.08
CA GLY A 91 20.48 10.74 8.76
C GLY A 91 21.35 11.63 7.86
N ALA A 92 22.45 12.16 8.42
CA ALA A 92 23.36 13.05 7.70
C ALA A 92 24.15 12.37 6.57
N ALA A 93 24.27 11.04 6.58
CA ALA A 93 24.94 10.32 5.49
C ALA A 93 24.11 10.34 4.19
N GLY A 94 22.79 10.56 4.31
CA GLY A 94 21.86 10.56 3.19
C GLY A 94 21.64 9.17 2.59
N ALA A 95 20.57 9.05 1.81
CA ALA A 95 20.26 7.86 1.03
C ALA A 95 19.55 8.25 -0.25
N ALA A 96 19.63 7.38 -1.25
CA ALA A 96 18.99 7.55 -2.55
C ALA A 96 18.15 6.32 -2.90
N VAL A 97 17.15 6.49 -3.75
CA VAL A 97 16.31 5.41 -4.26
C VAL A 97 16.56 5.23 -5.74
N TRP A 98 16.84 3.99 -6.16
CA TRP A 98 16.82 3.62 -7.57
C TRP A 98 15.47 3.03 -7.95
N GLN A 99 14.95 3.41 -9.12
CA GLN A 99 13.78 2.80 -9.72
C GLN A 99 13.92 2.74 -11.26
N PRO A 100 13.26 1.78 -11.93
CA PRO A 100 13.14 1.77 -13.38
C PRO A 100 12.47 3.05 -13.92
N ALA A 101 12.74 3.42 -15.17
CA ALA A 101 12.14 4.58 -15.82
C ALA A 101 10.60 4.53 -15.87
N HIS A 102 10.03 3.33 -16.00
CA HIS A 102 8.59 3.08 -16.03
C HIS A 102 8.13 2.29 -14.79
N ALA A 103 8.44 2.83 -13.61
CA ALA A 103 8.00 2.29 -12.34
C ALA A 103 6.66 2.91 -11.89
N TYR A 104 6.04 2.31 -10.87
CA TYR A 104 4.86 2.88 -10.24
C TYR A 104 5.20 4.24 -9.62
N GLY A 105 4.46 5.29 -10.01
CA GLY A 105 4.82 6.68 -9.72
C GLY A 105 4.91 7.04 -8.24
N ASP A 106 4.24 6.28 -7.38
CA ASP A 106 4.28 6.46 -5.92
C ASP A 106 5.67 6.29 -5.33
N TYR A 107 6.53 5.46 -5.93
CA TYR A 107 7.92 5.30 -5.50
C TYR A 107 8.68 6.62 -5.61
N ALA A 108 8.65 7.25 -6.80
CA ALA A 108 9.28 8.54 -7.07
C ALA A 108 8.73 9.65 -6.16
N ARG A 109 7.41 9.64 -5.94
CA ARG A 109 6.72 10.63 -5.13
C ARG A 109 7.13 10.50 -3.66
N ALA A 110 7.14 9.29 -3.11
CA ALA A 110 7.55 9.03 -1.73
C ALA A 110 9.04 9.36 -1.50
N ALA A 111 9.90 8.95 -2.43
CA ALA A 111 11.34 9.22 -2.36
C ALA A 111 11.61 10.74 -2.33
N ARG A 112 11.01 11.50 -3.24
CA ARG A 112 11.13 12.98 -3.26
C ARG A 112 10.60 13.62 -1.98
N ALA A 113 9.45 13.17 -1.48
CA ALA A 113 8.87 13.69 -0.24
C ALA A 113 9.77 13.42 0.98
N ALA A 114 10.48 12.30 1.00
CA ALA A 114 11.42 11.91 2.05
C ALA A 114 12.83 12.48 1.86
N GLY A 115 13.10 13.25 0.80
CA GLY A 115 14.44 13.76 0.47
C GLY A 115 15.42 12.70 -0.02
N LEU A 116 14.92 11.56 -0.48
CA LEU A 116 15.69 10.46 -1.07
C LEU A 116 15.78 10.67 -2.59
N VAL A 117 16.81 11.38 -3.05
CA VAL A 117 17.06 11.61 -4.48
C VAL A 117 18.39 11.01 -4.91
#